data_AF-A0A9J7KLN5-F1
#
_entry.id   AF-A0A9J7KLN5-F1
#
_cell.length_a   1.000
_cell.length_b   1.000
_cell.length_c   1.000
_cell.angle_alpha   90.00
_cell.angle_beta   90.00
_cell.angle_gamma   90.00
#
_symmetry.space_group_name_H-M   'P 1'
#
loop_
_entity.id
_entity.type
_entity.pdbx_description
1 polymer ?
#
loop_
_entity_poly.entity_id
_entity_poly.type
_entity_poly.pdbx_seq_one_letter_code
_entity_poly.pdbx_strand_id
1 'polypeptide(L)'
;MYLFHRCHIMSKGRYILLAVVCGAVAFALGVIIGWFSKPETGSVLTDEDRAALDRYRASIEDADEAISDHILANIDAERIRENLRVLSAKSHMAGTPPDHEMAELLRRRWLENGLDEVRLVPYDILLSYPPLGREGPNNTAVTVDGADPAREYEDTRTLHIEPEYQDDPDAVQFFNAYSPAGHPVGDLVFANYGRLQDFDYLKQVGVNCTGKIVLMKYRSGGRGTKAKNAASAGAIGAILYPEPADTNEPGGKVYPDGWNLPGTGTERGSALLEPGDPLTPGYPATEFAYRLPEEEITVFPSIPLHPIGYNDAQEYLSHLDGDIAPAGWNGSLPITYRLGPGFTGDWSGRKVALHVYTNTTIRRVYNVVGMIKGRLESDRYVMLGNHYDSWVQGAIDDTSSTAISLELTRVFGGLVRNDNWRPRRSIVFAAWGAEEFALLGSIEYVEQFTDIIKERMVAYINMDIGVSD
;
A
#
# COMPACT_ATOMS: atom_id res chain seq x y z
N MET A 1 83.21 -6.50 48.50
CA MET A 1 82.54 -5.63 49.49
C MET A 1 81.26 -5.14 48.83
N TYR A 2 80.22 -5.97 48.76
CA TYR A 2 79.00 -5.88 49.59
C TYR A 2 78.43 -4.46 49.68
N LEU A 3 77.31 -4.21 49.00
CA LEU A 3 76.09 -3.71 49.65
C LEU A 3 74.85 -4.01 48.79
N PHE A 4 74.01 -4.88 49.35
CA PHE A 4 72.66 -5.25 48.91
C PHE A 4 71.63 -4.22 49.41
N HIS A 5 70.41 -4.28 48.81
CA HIS A 5 69.08 -3.76 49.24
C HIS A 5 68.53 -2.64 48.34
N ARG A 6 67.26 -2.61 47.91
CA ARG A 6 66.06 -3.43 48.19
C ARG A 6 65.08 -3.18 47.02
N CYS A 7 64.63 -4.23 46.34
CA CYS A 7 63.52 -4.13 45.39
C CYS A 7 62.22 -4.35 46.18
N HIS A 8 61.42 -3.30 46.36
CA HIS A 8 60.13 -3.40 47.05
C HIS A 8 59.08 -3.98 46.09
N ILE A 9 59.02 -5.32 46.02
CA ILE A 9 57.89 -6.01 45.42
C ILE A 9 56.67 -5.75 46.32
N MET A 10 55.72 -4.97 45.85
CA MET A 10 54.45 -4.72 46.54
C MET A 10 53.71 -6.06 46.71
N SER A 11 53.20 -6.33 47.92
CA SER A 11 52.43 -7.54 48.18
C SER A 11 51.12 -7.56 47.37
N LYS A 12 50.61 -8.74 46.99
CA LYS A 12 49.33 -8.89 46.26
C LYS A 12 48.17 -8.10 46.89
N GLY A 13 48.14 -7.98 48.22
CA GLY A 13 47.14 -7.18 48.93
C GLY A 13 47.22 -5.67 48.66
N ARG A 14 48.41 -5.13 48.41
CA ARG A 14 48.59 -3.71 48.05
C ARG A 14 48.14 -3.41 46.61
N TYR A 15 48.28 -4.35 45.68
CA TYR A 15 47.75 -4.21 44.32
C TYR A 15 46.22 -4.26 44.31
N ILE A 16 45.62 -5.15 45.10
CA ILE A 16 44.16 -5.22 45.25
C ILE A 16 43.64 -3.94 45.88
N LEU A 17 44.29 -3.43 46.94
CA LEU A 17 43.90 -2.16 47.56
C LEU A 17 44.03 -0.99 46.58
N LEU A 18 45.12 -0.92 45.79
CA LEU A 18 45.28 0.11 44.77
C LEU A 18 44.20 0.01 43.69
N ALA A 19 43.87 -1.19 43.22
CA ALA A 19 42.83 -1.41 42.22
C ALA A 19 41.43 -1.04 42.76
N VAL A 20 41.13 -1.35 44.02
CA VAL A 20 39.87 -0.96 44.68
C VAL A 20 39.79 0.55 44.84
N VAL A 21 40.89 1.21 45.23
CA VAL A 21 40.94 2.67 45.37
C VAL A 21 40.81 3.35 44.00
N CYS A 22 41.53 2.88 42.98
CA CYS A 22 41.40 3.39 41.61
C CYS A 22 39.98 3.16 41.05
N GLY A 23 39.38 2.00 41.32
CA GLY A 23 38.00 1.70 40.94
C GLY A 23 36.99 2.61 41.65
N ALA A 24 37.16 2.87 42.94
CA ALA A 24 36.32 3.77 43.71
C ALA A 24 36.46 5.24 43.25
N VAL A 25 37.68 5.67 42.92
CA VAL A 25 37.94 7.01 42.36
C VAL A 25 37.34 7.14 40.96
N ALA A 26 37.49 6.13 40.09
CA ALA A 26 36.88 6.12 38.76
C ALA A 26 35.35 6.10 38.84
N PHE A 27 34.77 5.36 39.79
CA PHE A 27 33.34 5.35 40.04
C PHE A 27 32.85 6.70 40.57
N ALA A 28 33.54 7.31 41.53
CA ALA A 28 33.20 8.63 42.05
C ALA A 28 33.31 9.72 40.97
N LEU A 29 34.36 9.68 40.14
CA LEU A 29 34.50 10.56 38.98
C LEU A 29 33.40 10.31 37.95
N GLY A 30 33.03 9.05 37.68
CA GLY A 30 31.90 8.71 36.81
C GLY A 30 30.55 9.24 37.33
N VAL A 31 30.34 9.20 38.64
CA VAL A 31 29.15 9.78 39.29
C VAL A 31 29.17 11.31 39.23
N ILE A 32 30.32 11.95 39.46
CA ILE A 32 30.47 13.41 39.35
C ILE A 32 30.26 13.86 37.91
N ILE A 33 30.91 13.21 36.95
CA ILE A 33 30.74 13.49 35.51
C ILE A 33 29.29 13.24 35.12
N GLY A 34 28.66 12.14 35.55
CA GLY A 34 27.24 11.87 35.30
C GLY A 34 26.29 12.89 35.93
N TRP A 35 26.64 13.43 37.11
CA TRP A 35 25.88 14.49 37.77
C TRP A 35 25.98 15.81 37.00
N PHE A 36 27.19 16.23 36.62
CA PHE A 36 27.43 17.51 35.94
C PHE A 36 27.26 17.45 34.40
N SER A 37 27.17 16.26 33.82
CA SER A 37 26.86 16.04 32.39
C SER A 37 25.39 15.68 32.16
N LYS A 38 24.55 15.70 33.20
CA LYS A 38 23.11 15.79 32.98
C LYS A 38 22.86 17.09 32.20
N PRO A 39 22.25 17.04 31.00
CA PRO A 39 21.63 18.23 30.46
C PRO A 39 20.71 18.76 31.55
N GLU A 40 20.74 20.06 31.84
CA GLU A 40 19.69 20.66 32.65
C GLU A 40 18.37 20.38 31.93
N THR A 41 17.67 19.32 32.35
CA THR A 41 16.28 19.07 32.00
C THR A 41 15.43 20.04 32.81
N GLY A 42 15.66 21.32 32.59
CA GLY A 42 14.65 22.34 32.53
C GLY A 42 14.84 22.94 31.15
N SER A 43 14.14 22.42 30.15
CA SER A 43 13.96 23.19 28.91
C SER A 43 13.22 24.46 29.32
N VAL A 44 13.98 25.50 29.62
CA VAL A 44 13.46 26.85 29.68
C VAL A 44 12.99 27.11 28.26
N LEU A 45 11.70 26.91 28.02
CA LEU A 45 11.06 27.23 26.75
C LEU A 45 11.58 28.59 26.31
N THR A 46 12.11 28.67 25.09
CA THR A 46 12.51 29.96 24.52
C THR A 46 11.28 30.87 24.52
N ASP A 47 11.47 32.19 24.43
CA ASP A 47 10.31 33.09 24.33
C ASP A 47 9.44 32.77 23.10
N GLU A 48 10.04 32.21 22.05
CA GLU A 48 9.34 31.71 20.87
C GLU A 48 8.56 30.42 21.15
N ASP A 49 9.14 29.45 21.88
CA ASP A 49 8.45 28.23 22.32
C ASP A 49 7.32 28.54 23.28
N ARG A 50 7.49 29.49 24.21
CA ARG A 50 6.41 29.95 25.11
C ARG A 50 5.32 30.63 24.32
N ALA A 51 5.68 31.52 23.40
CA ALA A 51 4.68 32.15 22.54
C ALA A 51 3.96 31.13 21.65
N ALA A 52 4.64 30.07 21.19
CA ALA A 52 4.02 28.97 20.45
C ALA A 52 3.11 28.12 21.35
N LEU A 53 3.54 27.82 22.58
CA LEU A 53 2.77 27.08 23.56
C LEU A 53 1.55 27.88 24.05
N ASP A 54 1.69 29.19 24.21
CA ASP A 54 0.61 30.10 24.58
C ASP A 54 -0.36 30.29 23.42
N ARG A 55 0.11 30.35 22.16
CA ARG A 55 -0.76 30.28 20.97
C ARG A 55 -1.50 28.94 20.88
N TYR A 56 -0.83 27.84 21.18
CA TYR A 56 -1.42 26.50 21.20
C TYR A 56 -2.47 26.37 22.31
N ARG A 57 -2.15 26.79 23.55
CA ARG A 57 -3.07 26.84 24.69
C ARG A 57 -4.26 27.75 24.40
N ALA A 58 -4.04 28.95 23.89
CA ALA A 58 -5.11 29.86 23.48
C ALA A 58 -5.98 29.27 22.34
N SER A 59 -5.41 28.42 21.48
CA SER A 59 -6.18 27.72 20.44
C SER A 59 -7.01 26.54 20.97
N ILE A 60 -6.57 25.93 22.08
CA ILE A 60 -7.34 24.89 22.80
C ILE A 60 -8.42 25.55 23.67
N GLU A 61 -8.15 26.72 24.25
CA GLU A 61 -9.15 27.48 25.03
C GLU A 61 -10.34 27.98 24.19
N ASP A 62 -10.17 28.15 22.87
CA ASP A 62 -11.25 28.48 21.91
C ASP A 62 -11.96 27.22 21.35
N ALA A 63 -11.49 26.01 21.68
CA ALA A 63 -12.14 24.77 21.28
C ALA A 63 -13.36 24.53 22.18
N ASP A 64 -14.54 24.46 21.58
CA ASP A 64 -15.79 24.20 22.29
C ASP A 64 -15.98 22.69 22.46
N GLU A 65 -15.66 22.18 23.66
CA GLU A 65 -15.80 20.76 24.01
C GLU A 65 -17.24 20.27 23.82
N ALA A 66 -18.25 21.13 24.01
CA ALA A 66 -19.64 20.75 23.76
C ALA A 66 -19.92 20.47 22.28
N ILE A 67 -19.21 21.15 21.36
CA ILE A 67 -19.29 20.85 19.92
C ILE A 67 -18.59 19.53 19.62
N SER A 68 -17.42 19.27 20.21
CA SER A 68 -16.74 17.98 20.06
C SER A 68 -17.63 16.82 20.55
N ASP A 69 -18.24 16.95 21.73
CA ASP A 69 -19.19 15.99 22.27
C ASP A 69 -20.42 15.83 21.37
N HIS A 70 -20.95 16.94 20.84
CA HIS A 70 -22.06 16.88 19.89
C HIS A 70 -21.69 16.09 18.63
N ILE A 71 -20.51 16.34 18.05
CA ILE A 71 -20.05 15.60 16.86
C ILE A 71 -19.99 14.10 17.18
N LEU A 72 -19.31 13.73 18.26
CA LEU A 72 -19.14 12.33 18.65
C LEU A 72 -20.48 11.65 18.95
N ALA A 73 -21.40 12.34 19.63
CA ALA A 73 -22.72 11.81 19.98
C ALA A 73 -23.65 11.64 18.78
N ASN A 74 -23.38 12.31 17.66
CA ASN A 74 -24.23 12.29 16.47
C ASN A 74 -23.69 11.43 15.32
N ILE A 75 -22.52 10.80 15.47
CA ILE A 75 -22.04 9.80 14.52
C ILE A 75 -22.86 8.51 14.70
N ASP A 76 -23.53 8.08 13.64
CA ASP A 76 -24.42 6.91 13.66
C ASP A 76 -23.82 5.73 12.88
N ALA A 77 -23.53 4.65 13.61
CA ALA A 77 -22.97 3.43 13.03
C ALA A 77 -23.89 2.76 12.00
N GLU A 78 -25.22 2.82 12.16
CA GLU A 78 -26.15 2.24 11.18
C GLU A 78 -26.17 3.05 9.89
N ARG A 79 -25.93 4.37 9.95
CA ARG A 79 -25.75 5.20 8.76
C ARG A 79 -24.46 4.88 8.03
N ILE A 80 -23.36 4.69 8.75
CA ILE A 80 -22.08 4.26 8.16
C ILE A 80 -22.27 2.91 7.46
N ARG A 81 -22.95 1.97 8.13
CA ARG A 81 -23.27 0.65 7.57
C ARG A 81 -24.11 0.74 6.29
N GLU A 82 -25.15 1.58 6.26
CA GLU A 82 -25.98 1.76 5.07
C GLU A 82 -25.22 2.47 3.95
N ASN A 83 -24.40 3.48 4.27
CA ASN A 83 -23.51 4.11 3.31
C ASN A 83 -22.59 3.06 2.67
N LEU A 84 -21.93 2.24 3.49
CA LEU A 84 -21.05 1.18 3.01
C LEU A 84 -21.78 0.23 2.07
N ARG A 85 -22.97 -0.27 2.47
CA ARG A 85 -23.79 -1.17 1.65
C ARG A 85 -24.11 -0.57 0.27
N VAL A 86 -24.44 0.71 0.21
CA VAL A 86 -24.79 1.39 -1.05
C VAL A 86 -23.55 1.59 -1.92
N LEU A 87 -22.46 2.06 -1.31
CA LEU A 87 -21.25 2.41 -2.03
C LEU A 87 -20.49 1.16 -2.53
N SER A 88 -20.52 0.05 -1.80
CA SER A 88 -19.85 -1.21 -2.17
C SER A 88 -20.75 -2.17 -2.95
N ALA A 89 -21.87 -1.68 -3.51
CA ALA A 89 -22.83 -2.54 -4.21
C ALA A 89 -22.36 -2.97 -5.61
N LYS A 90 -21.40 -2.25 -6.19
CA LYS A 90 -20.85 -2.48 -7.53
C LYS A 90 -19.37 -2.19 -7.54
N SER A 91 -18.69 -2.72 -8.54
CA SER A 91 -17.29 -2.41 -8.82
C SER A 91 -17.13 -0.98 -9.32
N HIS A 92 -16.07 -0.29 -8.89
CA HIS A 92 -15.86 1.12 -9.20
C HIS A 92 -14.37 1.44 -9.44
N MET A 93 -13.77 0.73 -10.40
CA MET A 93 -12.38 0.96 -10.81
C MET A 93 -12.17 2.34 -11.41
N ALA A 94 -11.07 2.99 -11.06
CA ALA A 94 -10.70 4.32 -11.55
C ALA A 94 -10.85 4.47 -13.07
N GLY A 95 -11.43 5.59 -13.52
CA GLY A 95 -11.60 5.94 -14.93
C GLY A 95 -12.69 5.17 -15.66
N THR A 96 -13.48 4.35 -14.96
CA THR A 96 -14.65 3.64 -15.51
C THR A 96 -15.94 4.43 -15.31
N PRO A 97 -17.04 4.10 -16.04
CA PRO A 97 -18.33 4.74 -15.80
C PRO A 97 -18.84 4.61 -14.35
N PRO A 98 -18.78 3.44 -13.67
CA PRO A 98 -19.15 3.33 -12.26
C PRO A 98 -18.34 4.21 -11.30
N ASP A 99 -17.04 4.39 -11.55
CA ASP A 99 -16.19 5.32 -10.79
C ASP A 99 -16.65 6.78 -10.91
N HIS A 100 -16.97 7.23 -12.12
CA HIS A 100 -17.54 8.57 -12.31
C HIS A 100 -18.93 8.72 -11.68
N GLU A 101 -19.79 7.69 -11.75
CA GLU A 101 -21.08 7.68 -11.05
C GLU A 101 -20.91 7.79 -9.53
N MET A 102 -19.89 7.15 -8.97
CA MET A 102 -19.52 7.27 -7.55
C MET A 102 -19.10 8.70 -7.20
N ALA A 103 -18.24 9.32 -8.00
CA ALA A 103 -17.81 10.71 -7.78
C ALA A 103 -19.01 11.69 -7.77
N GLU A 104 -19.95 11.53 -8.71
CA GLU A 104 -21.17 12.33 -8.76
C GLU A 104 -22.14 12.06 -7.59
N LEU A 105 -22.24 10.80 -7.14
CA LEU A 105 -22.99 10.44 -5.93
C LEU A 105 -22.42 11.14 -4.70
N LEU A 106 -21.11 11.10 -4.50
CA LEU A 106 -20.43 11.76 -3.38
C LEU A 106 -20.64 13.28 -3.45
N ARG A 107 -20.44 13.89 -4.61
CA ARG A 107 -20.67 15.33 -4.80
C ARG A 107 -22.08 15.74 -4.38
N ARG A 108 -23.08 15.00 -4.84
CA ARG A 108 -24.49 15.25 -4.50
C ARG A 108 -24.76 15.07 -3.01
N ARG A 109 -24.32 13.96 -2.41
CA ARG A 109 -24.56 13.69 -0.98
C ARG A 109 -23.86 14.71 -0.09
N TRP A 110 -22.66 15.15 -0.44
CA TRP A 110 -21.94 16.19 0.32
C TRP A 110 -22.65 17.56 0.27
N LEU A 111 -23.20 17.95 -0.89
CA LEU A 111 -24.04 19.14 -0.98
C LEU A 111 -25.33 18.99 -0.16
N GLU A 112 -26.00 17.83 -0.27
CA GLU A 112 -27.19 17.50 0.52
C GLU A 112 -26.89 17.45 2.02
N ASN A 113 -25.67 17.10 2.42
CA ASN A 113 -25.19 17.08 3.80
C ASN A 113 -24.89 18.49 4.35
N GLY A 114 -24.78 19.51 3.50
CA GLY A 114 -24.68 20.91 3.91
C GLY A 114 -23.29 21.51 3.81
N LEU A 115 -22.39 20.91 3.01
CA LEU A 115 -21.13 21.56 2.65
C LEU A 115 -21.42 22.81 1.80
N ASP A 116 -20.63 23.87 1.99
CA ASP A 116 -20.83 25.16 1.33
C ASP A 116 -20.56 25.06 -0.18
N GLU A 117 -19.62 24.19 -0.56
CA GLU A 117 -19.21 23.95 -1.94
C GLU A 117 -18.70 22.53 -2.10
N VAL A 118 -18.99 21.90 -3.25
CA VAL A 118 -18.41 20.62 -3.64
C VAL A 118 -18.11 20.62 -5.14
N ARG A 119 -16.88 20.29 -5.51
CA ARG A 119 -16.39 20.28 -6.90
C ARG A 119 -15.86 18.91 -7.28
N LEU A 120 -16.06 18.53 -8.54
CA LEU A 120 -15.23 17.52 -9.20
C LEU A 120 -14.02 18.23 -9.78
N VAL A 121 -12.83 17.72 -9.49
CA VAL A 121 -11.55 18.22 -10.02
C VAL A 121 -11.02 17.17 -10.99
N PRO A 122 -11.13 17.41 -12.32
CA PRO A 122 -10.80 16.42 -13.33
C PRO A 122 -9.32 16.39 -13.70
N TYR A 123 -8.79 15.19 -13.93
CA TYR A 123 -7.47 14.96 -14.53
C TYR A 123 -7.55 13.89 -15.62
N ASP A 124 -6.72 14.02 -16.66
CA ASP A 124 -6.62 13.11 -17.79
C ASP A 124 -5.31 12.31 -17.67
N ILE A 125 -5.38 11.20 -16.93
CA ILE A 125 -4.25 10.42 -16.40
C ILE A 125 -4.04 9.14 -17.20
N LEU A 126 -2.79 8.69 -17.36
CA LEU A 126 -2.48 7.37 -17.93
C LEU A 126 -2.80 6.23 -16.96
N LEU A 127 -3.90 5.50 -17.20
CA LEU A 127 -4.27 4.31 -16.43
C LEU A 127 -3.89 3.02 -17.18
N SER A 128 -4.02 1.86 -16.50
CA SER A 128 -3.71 0.56 -17.09
C SER A 128 -4.82 -0.47 -16.86
N TYR A 129 -5.25 -1.17 -17.90
CA TYR A 129 -6.33 -2.16 -17.80
C TYR A 129 -5.91 -3.49 -18.41
N PRO A 130 -6.43 -4.61 -17.90
CA PRO A 130 -6.40 -5.86 -18.64
C PRO A 130 -7.43 -5.76 -19.78
N PRO A 131 -7.39 -6.66 -20.76
CA PRO A 131 -8.47 -6.74 -21.74
C PRO A 131 -9.82 -6.99 -21.05
N LEU A 132 -10.87 -6.36 -21.60
CA LEU A 132 -12.22 -6.46 -21.08
C LEU A 132 -12.76 -7.88 -21.31
N GLY A 133 -13.41 -8.43 -20.29
CA GLY A 133 -13.98 -9.78 -20.30
C GLY A 133 -13.18 -10.76 -19.44
N ARG A 134 -13.89 -11.79 -18.95
CA ARG A 134 -13.32 -12.86 -18.11
C ARG A 134 -12.99 -14.13 -18.90
N GLU A 135 -13.42 -14.18 -20.14
CA GLU A 135 -13.17 -15.28 -21.08
C GLU A 135 -12.63 -14.71 -22.40
N GLY A 136 -11.73 -15.43 -23.05
CA GLY A 136 -11.20 -15.07 -24.36
C GLY A 136 -9.69 -15.31 -24.49
N PRO A 137 -9.18 -15.37 -25.74
CA PRO A 137 -7.79 -15.70 -26.02
C PRO A 137 -6.78 -14.64 -25.55
N ASN A 138 -7.25 -13.45 -25.19
CA ASN A 138 -6.44 -12.30 -24.80
C ASN A 138 -6.52 -12.01 -23.29
N ASN A 139 -6.91 -12.97 -22.46
CA ASN A 139 -6.89 -12.79 -21.02
C ASN A 139 -5.51 -12.95 -20.44
N THR A 140 -5.30 -12.25 -19.33
CA THR A 140 -4.04 -12.33 -18.61
C THR A 140 -4.08 -13.60 -17.76
N ALA A 141 -3.12 -14.51 -17.94
CA ALA A 141 -3.16 -15.85 -17.35
C ALA A 141 -1.76 -16.48 -17.24
N VAL A 142 -1.65 -17.50 -16.39
CA VAL A 142 -0.50 -18.41 -16.34
C VAL A 142 -0.94 -19.79 -16.81
N THR A 143 -0.26 -20.35 -17.80
CA THR A 143 -0.43 -21.73 -18.23
C THR A 143 0.86 -22.53 -18.08
N VAL A 144 0.71 -23.85 -18.01
CA VAL A 144 1.85 -24.78 -18.04
C VAL A 144 1.72 -25.66 -19.27
N ASP A 145 2.67 -25.50 -20.21
CA ASP A 145 2.74 -26.24 -21.46
C ASP A 145 2.68 -27.74 -21.19
N GLY A 146 1.63 -28.38 -21.69
CA GLY A 146 1.72 -29.73 -22.21
C GLY A 146 1.73 -29.61 -23.73
N ALA A 147 2.62 -30.31 -24.44
CA ALA A 147 2.54 -30.45 -25.90
C ALA A 147 1.20 -31.08 -26.41
N ASP A 148 0.27 -31.35 -25.50
CA ASP A 148 -1.08 -31.84 -25.66
C ASP A 148 -2.05 -30.84 -24.96
N PRO A 149 -2.92 -30.13 -25.70
CA PRO A 149 -3.92 -29.21 -25.14
C PRO A 149 -4.87 -29.87 -24.12
N ALA A 150 -4.99 -31.20 -24.10
CA ALA A 150 -5.77 -31.92 -23.09
C ALA A 150 -5.06 -32.05 -21.73
N ARG A 151 -3.82 -31.55 -21.60
CA ARG A 151 -2.98 -31.62 -20.39
C ARG A 151 -2.46 -30.26 -19.91
N GLU A 152 -2.95 -29.19 -20.52
CA GLU A 152 -2.64 -27.82 -20.12
C GLU A 152 -3.26 -27.55 -18.75
N TYR A 153 -2.42 -27.13 -17.80
CA TYR A 153 -2.93 -26.53 -16.57
C TYR A 153 -3.03 -25.04 -16.81
N GLU A 154 -4.24 -24.52 -16.75
CA GLU A 154 -4.53 -23.10 -16.75
C GLU A 154 -4.86 -22.71 -15.32
N ASP A 155 -4.33 -21.57 -14.87
CA ASP A 155 -4.62 -21.05 -13.53
C ASP A 155 -6.13 -20.92 -13.29
N THR A 156 -6.53 -21.00 -12.03
CA THR A 156 -7.94 -20.91 -11.63
C THR A 156 -8.40 -19.45 -11.64
N ARG A 157 -8.39 -18.85 -12.83
CA ARG A 157 -8.52 -17.40 -13.13
C ARG A 157 -9.58 -16.64 -12.34
N THR A 158 -10.67 -17.28 -11.93
CA THR A 158 -11.78 -16.64 -11.18
C THR A 158 -12.77 -17.69 -10.67
N LEU A 159 -12.34 -18.69 -9.90
CA LEU A 159 -13.33 -19.54 -9.21
C LEU A 159 -13.99 -18.73 -8.09
N HIS A 160 -15.19 -18.22 -8.38
CA HIS A 160 -16.03 -17.47 -7.46
C HIS A 160 -16.70 -18.41 -6.47
N ILE A 161 -16.48 -18.14 -5.20
CA ILE A 161 -17.03 -18.91 -4.07
C ILE A 161 -18.43 -18.41 -3.73
N GLU A 162 -18.71 -17.14 -4.04
CA GLU A 162 -19.98 -16.43 -3.90
C GLU A 162 -20.35 -15.74 -5.24
N PRO A 163 -20.74 -16.50 -6.29
CA PRO A 163 -21.00 -15.95 -7.62
C PRO A 163 -22.04 -14.82 -7.65
N GLU A 164 -23.04 -14.84 -6.75
CA GLU A 164 -24.06 -13.78 -6.65
C GLU A 164 -23.45 -12.38 -6.42
N TYR A 165 -22.33 -12.30 -5.69
CA TYR A 165 -21.64 -11.04 -5.41
C TYR A 165 -20.41 -10.83 -6.30
N GLN A 166 -19.80 -11.92 -6.77
CA GLN A 166 -18.55 -11.87 -7.51
C GLN A 166 -18.77 -11.78 -9.03
N ASP A 167 -19.94 -12.16 -9.58
CA ASP A 167 -20.27 -12.05 -11.01
C ASP A 167 -20.75 -10.67 -11.44
N ASP A 168 -20.12 -9.63 -10.89
CA ASP A 168 -20.27 -8.26 -11.35
C ASP A 168 -19.64 -8.10 -12.76
N PRO A 169 -20.40 -7.69 -13.79
CA PRO A 169 -19.88 -7.48 -15.13
C PRO A 169 -18.82 -6.37 -15.21
N ASP A 170 -18.81 -5.44 -14.25
CA ASP A 170 -17.82 -4.37 -14.16
C ASP A 170 -16.55 -4.79 -13.40
N ALA A 171 -16.54 -5.98 -12.78
CA ALA A 171 -15.35 -6.52 -12.12
C ALA A 171 -14.33 -7.04 -13.14
N VAL A 172 -13.10 -6.54 -13.03
CA VAL A 172 -11.98 -6.94 -13.88
C VAL A 172 -11.40 -8.30 -13.48
N GLN A 173 -10.68 -8.94 -14.40
CA GLN A 173 -9.83 -10.11 -14.07
C GLN A 173 -8.70 -9.74 -13.10
N PHE A 174 -8.01 -10.74 -12.54
CA PHE A 174 -6.77 -10.50 -11.81
C PHE A 174 -5.70 -9.97 -12.76
N PHE A 175 -4.96 -8.95 -12.33
CA PHE A 175 -3.84 -8.40 -13.09
C PHE A 175 -3.00 -7.50 -12.19
N ASN A 176 -1.79 -7.18 -12.66
CA ASN A 176 -1.02 -6.08 -12.11
C ASN A 176 -1.02 -4.91 -13.10
N ALA A 177 -1.58 -3.78 -12.69
CA ALA A 177 -1.62 -2.59 -13.51
C ALA A 177 -0.20 -2.11 -13.84
N TYR A 178 0.00 -1.61 -15.05
CA TYR A 178 1.29 -1.21 -15.62
C TYR A 178 2.30 -2.34 -15.83
N SER A 179 1.91 -3.61 -15.66
CA SER A 179 2.69 -4.70 -16.23
C SER A 179 2.80 -4.51 -17.75
N PRO A 180 3.99 -4.65 -18.36
CA PRO A 180 4.08 -4.67 -19.81
C PRO A 180 3.42 -5.93 -20.37
N ALA A 181 2.78 -5.79 -21.53
CA ALA A 181 2.26 -6.94 -22.27
C ALA A 181 3.40 -7.85 -22.74
N GLY A 182 3.16 -9.16 -22.77
CA GLY A 182 4.15 -10.13 -23.24
C GLY A 182 3.76 -11.58 -23.00
N HIS A 183 4.40 -12.48 -23.77
CA HIS A 183 4.13 -13.91 -23.77
C HIS A 183 5.39 -14.76 -23.50
N PRO A 184 6.14 -14.54 -22.40
CA PRO A 184 7.35 -15.29 -22.14
C PRO A 184 7.03 -16.73 -21.75
N VAL A 185 7.86 -17.65 -22.22
CA VAL A 185 7.79 -19.08 -21.88
C VAL A 185 9.14 -19.50 -21.29
N GLY A 186 9.13 -20.14 -20.13
CA GLY A 186 10.36 -20.52 -19.44
C GLY A 186 10.15 -21.52 -18.31
N ASP A 187 11.26 -22.08 -17.83
CA ASP A 187 11.21 -22.91 -16.62
C ASP A 187 10.94 -22.01 -15.40
N LEU A 188 10.24 -22.56 -14.41
CA LEU A 188 9.88 -21.84 -13.19
C LEU A 188 11.03 -21.86 -12.18
N VAL A 189 11.25 -20.75 -11.48
CA VAL A 189 12.16 -20.62 -10.33
C VAL A 189 11.39 -19.99 -9.17
N PHE A 190 11.53 -20.53 -7.96
CA PHE A 190 10.95 -19.91 -6.77
C PHE A 190 11.97 -18.97 -6.12
N ALA A 191 11.57 -17.71 -5.92
CA ALA A 191 12.45 -16.63 -5.44
C ALA A 191 11.94 -15.96 -4.15
N ASN A 192 11.25 -16.73 -3.28
CA ASN A 192 10.75 -16.24 -1.98
C ASN A 192 9.95 -14.93 -2.13
N TYR A 193 10.35 -13.86 -1.45
CA TYR A 193 9.68 -12.55 -1.54
C TYR A 193 10.22 -11.66 -2.65
N GLY A 194 11.14 -12.13 -3.51
CA GLY A 194 11.65 -11.33 -4.62
C GLY A 194 12.50 -10.12 -4.21
N ARG A 195 13.10 -10.17 -3.02
CA ARG A 195 14.04 -9.12 -2.56
C ARG A 195 15.39 -9.35 -3.22
N LEU A 196 16.22 -8.31 -3.28
CA LEU A 196 17.58 -8.41 -3.82
C LEU A 196 18.38 -9.58 -3.19
N GLN A 197 18.29 -9.73 -1.86
CA GLN A 197 18.94 -10.82 -1.13
C GLN A 197 18.43 -12.22 -1.50
N ASP A 198 17.16 -12.33 -1.94
CA ASP A 198 16.60 -13.62 -2.35
C ASP A 198 17.25 -14.04 -3.70
N PHE A 199 17.42 -13.11 -4.63
CA PHE A 199 18.14 -13.35 -5.90
C PHE A 199 19.64 -13.56 -5.70
N ASP A 200 20.27 -12.84 -4.77
CA ASP A 200 21.68 -13.06 -4.42
C ASP A 200 21.90 -14.49 -3.88
N TYR A 201 20.98 -14.98 -3.05
CA TYR A 201 21.03 -16.35 -2.55
C TYR A 201 20.90 -17.37 -3.69
N LEU A 202 19.92 -17.22 -4.58
CA LEU A 202 19.75 -18.11 -5.75
C LEU A 202 21.04 -18.20 -6.57
N LYS A 203 21.68 -17.06 -6.83
CA LYS A 203 22.97 -17.01 -7.54
C LYS A 203 24.08 -17.74 -6.77
N GLN A 204 24.15 -17.59 -5.45
CA GLN A 204 25.16 -18.25 -4.62
C GLN A 204 25.02 -19.78 -4.62
N VAL A 205 23.80 -20.29 -4.65
CA VAL A 205 23.53 -21.75 -4.73
C VAL A 205 23.45 -22.30 -6.15
N GLY A 206 23.78 -21.47 -7.15
CA GLY A 206 23.88 -21.91 -8.55
C GLY A 206 22.55 -21.99 -9.30
N VAL A 207 21.46 -21.44 -8.76
CA VAL A 207 20.17 -21.33 -9.46
C VAL A 207 20.19 -20.09 -10.36
N ASN A 208 20.08 -20.31 -11.68
CA ASN A 208 20.14 -19.26 -12.68
C ASN A 208 18.74 -18.81 -13.13
N CYS A 209 18.40 -17.54 -12.89
CA CYS A 209 17.13 -16.92 -13.30
C CYS A 209 17.11 -16.44 -14.76
N THR A 210 18.24 -16.45 -15.47
CA THR A 210 18.31 -15.94 -16.86
C THR A 210 17.39 -16.74 -17.78
N GLY A 211 16.46 -16.05 -18.45
CA GLY A 211 15.48 -16.66 -19.35
C GLY A 211 14.45 -17.55 -18.63
N LYS A 212 14.21 -17.31 -17.34
CA LYS A 212 13.25 -18.05 -16.50
C LYS A 212 12.05 -17.19 -16.13
N ILE A 213 10.97 -17.85 -15.73
CA ILE A 213 9.84 -17.21 -15.06
C ILE A 213 10.05 -17.39 -13.56
N VAL A 214 9.87 -16.33 -12.78
CA VAL A 214 10.07 -16.38 -11.33
C VAL A 214 8.74 -16.28 -10.59
N LEU A 215 8.51 -17.20 -9.65
CA LEU A 215 7.38 -17.19 -8.73
C LEU A 215 7.82 -16.59 -7.38
N MET A 216 7.07 -15.60 -6.90
CA MET A 216 7.37 -14.86 -5.68
C MET A 216 6.12 -14.64 -4.83
N LYS A 217 6.31 -14.53 -3.51
CA LYS A 217 5.28 -14.18 -2.54
C LYS A 217 4.98 -12.67 -2.59
N TYR A 218 3.72 -12.29 -2.33
CA TYR A 218 3.25 -10.90 -2.40
C TYR A 218 3.92 -9.95 -1.39
N ARG A 219 3.97 -10.29 -0.10
CA ARG A 219 4.38 -9.35 0.96
C ARG A 219 5.88 -8.99 0.92
N SER A 220 6.35 -8.11 1.80
CA SER A 220 7.77 -7.73 1.93
C SER A 220 8.39 -7.02 0.70
N GLY A 221 7.71 -6.01 0.14
CA GLY A 221 8.23 -5.12 -0.91
C GLY A 221 7.19 -4.77 -1.98
N GLY A 222 7.45 -3.71 -2.77
CA GLY A 222 6.54 -3.28 -3.85
C GLY A 222 6.47 -4.28 -5.02
N ARG A 223 5.28 -4.44 -5.61
CA ARG A 223 5.01 -5.37 -6.73
C ARG A 223 5.93 -5.10 -7.92
N GLY A 224 5.98 -3.85 -8.38
CA GLY A 224 6.88 -3.41 -9.45
C GLY A 224 8.35 -3.62 -9.13
N THR A 225 8.75 -3.34 -7.88
CA THR A 225 10.13 -3.55 -7.40
C THR A 225 10.54 -5.02 -7.47
N LYS A 226 9.64 -5.96 -7.16
CA LYS A 226 9.91 -7.40 -7.31
C LYS A 226 10.16 -7.77 -8.77
N ALA A 227 9.33 -7.27 -9.69
CA ALA A 227 9.55 -7.46 -11.13
C ALA A 227 10.87 -6.84 -11.61
N LYS A 228 11.23 -5.65 -11.11
CA LYS A 228 12.52 -5.00 -11.38
C LYS A 228 13.72 -5.82 -10.88
N ASN A 229 13.62 -6.38 -9.67
CA ASN A 229 14.65 -7.25 -9.11
C ASN A 229 14.79 -8.54 -9.93
N ALA A 230 13.67 -9.16 -10.30
CA ALA A 230 13.62 -10.34 -11.15
C ALA A 230 14.25 -10.10 -12.53
N ALA A 231 13.90 -8.99 -13.18
CA ALA A 231 14.49 -8.58 -14.45
C ALA A 231 16.01 -8.36 -14.31
N SER A 232 16.46 -7.75 -13.21
CA SER A 232 17.89 -7.56 -12.92
C SER A 232 18.64 -8.89 -12.73
N ALA A 233 17.95 -9.95 -12.32
CA ALA A 233 18.47 -11.32 -12.25
C ALA A 233 18.38 -12.09 -13.58
N GLY A 234 17.87 -11.45 -14.64
CA GLY A 234 17.72 -12.02 -15.99
C GLY A 234 16.41 -12.78 -16.23
N ALA A 235 15.46 -12.73 -15.29
CA ALA A 235 14.14 -13.31 -15.50
C ALA A 235 13.41 -12.61 -16.65
N ILE A 236 12.56 -13.34 -17.37
CA ILE A 236 11.79 -12.85 -18.51
C ILE A 236 10.31 -12.65 -18.20
N GLY A 237 9.88 -13.03 -17.00
CA GLY A 237 8.53 -12.86 -16.51
C GLY A 237 8.45 -13.19 -15.02
N ALA A 238 7.42 -12.69 -14.35
CA ALA A 238 7.24 -12.82 -12.92
C ALA A 238 5.79 -13.15 -12.56
N ILE A 239 5.62 -13.97 -11.53
CA ILE A 239 4.33 -14.35 -10.97
C ILE A 239 4.34 -14.02 -9.49
N LEU A 240 3.25 -13.41 -9.00
CA LEU A 240 3.04 -13.12 -7.58
C LEU A 240 1.89 -13.97 -7.04
N TYR A 241 2.04 -14.50 -5.83
CA TYR A 241 0.96 -15.18 -5.13
C TYR A 241 0.89 -14.80 -3.65
N PRO A 242 -0.32 -14.81 -3.04
CA PRO A 242 -0.48 -14.50 -1.64
C PRO A 242 -0.15 -15.74 -0.81
N GLU A 243 0.97 -15.73 -0.08
CA GLU A 243 1.32 -16.85 0.78
C GLU A 243 0.37 -16.90 1.98
N PRO A 244 -0.35 -18.01 2.25
CA PRO A 244 -1.32 -18.05 3.33
C PRO A 244 -0.73 -17.75 4.71
N ALA A 245 0.56 -18.01 4.94
CA ALA A 245 1.23 -17.63 6.19
C ALA A 245 1.27 -16.10 6.42
N ASP A 246 1.13 -15.31 5.35
CA ASP A 246 1.16 -13.84 5.35
C ASP A 246 -0.23 -13.20 5.28
N THR A 247 -1.26 -13.96 4.86
CA THR A 247 -2.61 -13.42 4.61
C THR A 247 -3.69 -14.05 5.47
N ASN A 248 -3.43 -15.22 6.09
CA ASN A 248 -4.45 -16.00 6.77
C ASN A 248 -4.04 -16.26 8.22
N GLU A 249 -4.97 -16.02 9.14
CA GLU A 249 -4.80 -16.43 10.52
C GLU A 249 -4.73 -17.96 10.64
N PRO A 250 -3.77 -18.51 11.41
CA PRO A 250 -3.68 -19.94 11.64
C PRO A 250 -4.97 -20.54 12.23
N GLY A 251 -5.60 -21.47 11.50
CA GLY A 251 -6.85 -22.12 11.92
C GLY A 251 -8.12 -21.29 11.67
N GLY A 252 -7.98 -20.07 11.12
CA GLY A 252 -9.11 -19.24 10.70
C GLY A 252 -9.82 -19.83 9.47
N LYS A 253 -11.13 -19.60 9.39
CA LYS A 253 -11.93 -20.00 8.23
C LYS A 253 -11.74 -19.00 7.09
N VAL A 254 -11.67 -19.50 5.87
CA VAL A 254 -11.65 -18.67 4.66
C VAL A 254 -13.04 -18.11 4.36
N TYR A 255 -13.08 -16.99 3.66
CA TYR A 255 -14.33 -16.45 3.11
C TYR A 255 -15.07 -17.52 2.27
N PRO A 256 -16.40 -17.67 2.39
CA PRO A 256 -17.36 -16.81 3.10
C PRO A 256 -17.56 -17.13 4.59
N ASP A 257 -17.05 -18.25 5.08
CA ASP A 257 -17.30 -18.70 6.46
C ASP A 257 -16.38 -18.04 7.50
N GLY A 258 -15.42 -17.23 7.05
CA GLY A 258 -14.54 -16.40 7.86
C GLY A 258 -13.89 -15.31 7.00
N TRP A 259 -12.80 -14.74 7.48
CA TRP A 259 -12.17 -13.57 6.87
C TRP A 259 -10.80 -13.86 6.24
N ASN A 260 -10.29 -15.09 6.39
CA ASN A 260 -9.08 -15.50 5.70
C ASN A 260 -9.28 -15.50 4.17
N LEU A 261 -8.21 -15.19 3.45
CA LEU A 261 -8.20 -15.21 1.99
C LEU A 261 -8.47 -16.64 1.49
N PRO A 262 -9.42 -16.85 0.57
CA PRO A 262 -9.60 -18.14 -0.09
C PRO A 262 -8.51 -18.46 -1.10
N GLY A 263 -8.30 -19.74 -1.40
CA GLY A 263 -7.19 -20.19 -2.27
C GLY A 263 -7.27 -19.80 -3.72
N THR A 264 -8.46 -19.41 -4.18
CA THR A 264 -8.71 -18.87 -5.51
C THR A 264 -8.66 -17.34 -5.53
N GLY A 265 -8.50 -16.69 -4.37
CA GLY A 265 -8.38 -15.24 -4.25
C GLY A 265 -6.93 -14.78 -4.42
N THR A 266 -6.74 -13.62 -5.05
CA THR A 266 -5.42 -12.98 -5.16
C THR A 266 -5.53 -11.46 -5.20
N GLU A 267 -4.36 -10.81 -5.08
CA GLU A 267 -4.20 -9.38 -4.87
C GLU A 267 -3.94 -8.66 -6.22
N ARG A 268 -4.90 -7.83 -6.64
CA ARG A 268 -4.66 -6.83 -7.71
C ARG A 268 -3.72 -5.73 -7.19
N GLY A 269 -3.26 -4.85 -8.06
CA GLY A 269 -2.45 -3.72 -7.63
C GLY A 269 -1.57 -3.16 -8.73
N SER A 270 -1.24 -1.88 -8.57
CA SER A 270 -0.25 -1.19 -9.40
C SER A 270 1.14 -1.81 -9.26
N ALA A 271 1.79 -2.03 -10.39
CA ALA A 271 3.21 -2.36 -10.49
C ALA A 271 4.07 -1.16 -10.89
N LEU A 272 3.51 0.05 -10.88
CA LEU A 272 4.27 1.28 -11.13
C LEU A 272 5.38 1.43 -10.07
N LEU A 273 6.58 1.82 -10.51
CA LEU A 273 7.75 1.91 -9.65
C LEU A 273 7.78 3.18 -8.80
N GLU A 274 7.11 4.23 -9.26
CA GLU A 274 7.02 5.54 -8.61
C GLU A 274 5.57 6.03 -8.72
N PRO A 275 5.03 6.74 -7.72
CA PRO A 275 3.65 7.22 -7.75
C PRO A 275 3.50 8.49 -8.60
N GLY A 276 2.26 8.85 -8.95
CA GLY A 276 1.92 10.01 -9.80
C GLY A 276 1.78 9.64 -11.28
N ASP A 277 1.12 10.50 -12.09
CA ASP A 277 0.91 10.20 -13.51
C ASP A 277 2.28 10.08 -14.23
N PRO A 278 2.59 8.91 -14.84
CA PRO A 278 3.85 8.73 -15.55
C PRO A 278 4.08 9.72 -16.70
N LEU A 279 3.02 10.33 -17.21
CA LEU A 279 3.08 11.28 -18.33
C LEU A 279 3.37 12.72 -17.91
N THR A 280 3.09 13.09 -16.65
CA THR A 280 3.16 14.48 -16.19
C THR A 280 3.95 14.65 -14.88
N PRO A 281 5.16 14.09 -14.76
CA PRO A 281 5.90 14.16 -13.50
C PRO A 281 6.19 15.62 -13.10
N GLY A 282 5.63 16.04 -11.95
CA GLY A 282 5.88 17.35 -11.34
C GLY A 282 4.90 18.46 -11.76
N TYR A 283 3.84 18.16 -12.53
CA TYR A 283 2.82 19.13 -12.91
C TYR A 283 1.48 18.45 -13.26
N PRO A 284 0.34 19.09 -13.00
CA PRO A 284 -0.94 18.40 -13.04
C PRO A 284 -1.37 17.98 -14.45
N ALA A 285 -1.90 16.76 -14.57
CA ALA A 285 -2.48 16.12 -15.76
C ALA A 285 -3.82 16.75 -16.20
N THR A 286 -3.83 18.06 -16.39
CA THR A 286 -4.97 18.82 -16.93
C THR A 286 -5.18 18.54 -18.43
N GLU A 287 -6.30 19.03 -18.97
CA GLU A 287 -6.63 18.90 -20.40
C GLU A 287 -5.51 19.44 -21.32
N PHE A 288 -4.82 20.50 -20.89
CA PHE A 288 -3.79 21.19 -21.67
C PHE A 288 -2.36 20.81 -21.27
N ALA A 289 -2.18 19.84 -20.35
CA ALA A 289 -0.87 19.40 -19.91
C ALA A 289 -0.06 18.83 -21.09
N TYR A 290 1.23 19.17 -21.13
CA TYR A 290 2.18 18.42 -21.94
C TYR A 290 2.26 16.99 -21.40
N ARG A 291 2.43 15.99 -22.27
CA ARG A 291 2.55 14.59 -21.86
C ARG A 291 3.83 14.04 -22.44
N LEU A 292 4.63 13.39 -21.60
CA LEU A 292 5.83 12.71 -22.06
C LEU A 292 5.47 11.64 -23.10
N PRO A 293 6.29 11.44 -24.14
CA PRO A 293 6.17 10.27 -25.00
C PRO A 293 6.31 8.98 -24.18
N GLU A 294 5.55 7.93 -24.52
CA GLU A 294 5.58 6.68 -23.76
C GLU A 294 6.99 6.04 -23.71
N GLU A 295 7.81 6.27 -24.72
CA GLU A 295 9.18 5.77 -24.81
C GLU A 295 10.13 6.42 -23.80
N GLU A 296 9.77 7.58 -23.24
CA GLU A 296 10.55 8.28 -22.21
C GLU A 296 10.17 7.84 -20.78
N ILE A 297 9.11 7.05 -20.63
CA ILE A 297 8.63 6.60 -19.31
C ILE A 297 9.52 5.47 -18.79
N THR A 298 10.16 5.69 -17.64
CA THR A 298 11.08 4.72 -17.01
C THR A 298 10.53 4.05 -15.76
N VAL A 299 9.28 4.37 -15.38
CA VAL A 299 8.66 3.92 -14.12
C VAL A 299 7.85 2.63 -14.26
N PHE A 300 7.76 2.05 -15.46
CA PHE A 300 7.14 0.75 -15.68
C PHE A 300 8.10 -0.41 -15.36
N PRO A 301 7.60 -1.55 -14.87
CA PRO A 301 8.34 -2.81 -14.89
C PRO A 301 8.77 -3.17 -16.32
N SER A 302 9.95 -3.77 -16.45
CA SER A 302 10.51 -4.15 -17.76
C SER A 302 10.16 -5.58 -18.20
N ILE A 303 9.47 -6.36 -17.37
CA ILE A 303 9.06 -7.74 -17.67
C ILE A 303 7.59 -7.95 -17.28
N PRO A 304 6.86 -8.85 -17.98
CA PRO A 304 5.48 -9.18 -17.62
C PRO A 304 5.34 -9.72 -16.19
N LEU A 305 4.29 -9.30 -15.51
CA LEU A 305 3.95 -9.61 -14.11
C LEU A 305 2.48 -10.00 -13.99
N HIS A 306 2.17 -11.10 -13.31
CA HIS A 306 0.79 -11.52 -13.08
C HIS A 306 0.53 -12.06 -11.65
N PRO A 307 -0.62 -11.72 -11.01
CA PRO A 307 -1.12 -12.39 -9.81
C PRO A 307 -1.66 -13.78 -10.09
N ILE A 308 -1.48 -14.72 -9.17
CA ILE A 308 -2.26 -15.98 -9.12
C ILE A 308 -2.76 -16.24 -7.70
N GLY A 309 -3.77 -17.10 -7.56
CA GLY A 309 -4.23 -17.59 -6.26
C GLY A 309 -3.21 -18.55 -5.63
N TYR A 310 -3.30 -18.77 -4.32
CA TYR A 310 -2.35 -19.67 -3.64
C TYR A 310 -2.61 -21.16 -3.92
N ASN A 311 -3.81 -21.54 -4.39
CA ASN A 311 -4.07 -22.88 -4.88
C ASN A 311 -3.22 -23.20 -6.13
N ASP A 312 -3.18 -22.27 -7.09
CA ASP A 312 -2.39 -22.41 -8.31
C ASP A 312 -0.89 -22.42 -7.97
N ALA A 313 -0.47 -21.52 -7.08
CA ALA A 313 0.91 -21.48 -6.60
C ALA A 313 1.32 -22.80 -5.92
N GLN A 314 0.43 -23.39 -5.11
CA GLN A 314 0.67 -24.69 -4.48
C GLN A 314 0.85 -25.79 -5.53
N GLU A 315 0.03 -25.82 -6.58
CA GLU A 315 0.16 -26.80 -7.66
C GLU A 315 1.55 -26.68 -8.31
N TYR A 316 1.93 -25.47 -8.74
CA TYR A 316 3.24 -25.22 -9.36
C TYR A 316 4.40 -25.58 -8.45
N LEU A 317 4.37 -25.16 -7.18
CA LEU A 317 5.44 -25.40 -6.23
C LEU A 317 5.53 -26.88 -5.82
N SER A 318 4.43 -27.63 -5.83
CA SER A 318 4.42 -29.07 -5.50
C SER A 318 5.18 -29.93 -6.52
N HIS A 319 5.21 -29.49 -7.78
CA HIS A 319 5.92 -30.15 -8.88
C HIS A 319 7.29 -29.54 -9.17
N LEU A 320 7.70 -28.49 -8.45
CA LEU A 320 8.95 -27.78 -8.71
C LEU A 320 10.16 -28.67 -8.38
N ASP A 321 11.14 -28.74 -9.28
CA ASP A 321 12.36 -29.51 -9.08
C ASP A 321 13.43 -28.73 -8.31
N GLY A 322 14.64 -29.30 -8.19
CA GLY A 322 15.81 -28.63 -7.65
C GLY A 322 15.93 -28.74 -6.13
N ASP A 323 16.92 -28.03 -5.58
CA ASP A 323 17.25 -28.10 -4.16
C ASP A 323 16.12 -27.57 -3.27
N ILE A 324 16.05 -28.11 -2.06
CA ILE A 324 15.10 -27.65 -1.04
C ILE A 324 15.45 -26.20 -0.67
N ALA A 325 14.44 -25.34 -0.64
CA ALA A 325 14.60 -23.95 -0.24
C ALA A 325 15.05 -23.84 1.24
N PRO A 326 15.77 -22.78 1.62
CA PRO A 326 16.12 -22.54 3.02
C PRO A 326 14.90 -22.54 3.94
N ALA A 327 15.08 -22.94 5.19
CA ALA A 327 13.99 -23.02 6.17
C ALA A 327 13.20 -21.70 6.32
N GLY A 328 13.86 -20.54 6.17
CA GLY A 328 13.22 -19.22 6.24
C GLY A 328 12.44 -18.80 4.98
N TRP A 329 12.40 -19.63 3.94
CA TRP A 329 11.63 -19.39 2.71
C TRP A 329 10.33 -20.18 2.69
N ASN A 330 10.15 -21.12 3.61
CA ASN A 330 8.94 -21.90 3.72
C ASN A 330 7.75 -21.00 4.07
N GLY A 331 6.59 -21.37 3.54
CA GLY A 331 5.30 -20.81 3.92
C GLY A 331 4.47 -21.82 4.70
N SER A 332 3.14 -21.66 4.66
CA SER A 332 2.19 -22.58 5.29
C SER A 332 1.50 -23.52 4.31
N LEU A 333 1.86 -23.48 3.02
CA LEU A 333 1.38 -24.47 2.06
C LEU A 333 1.91 -25.87 2.43
N PRO A 334 1.10 -26.94 2.29
CA PRO A 334 1.44 -28.31 2.70
C PRO A 334 2.36 -29.01 1.68
N ILE A 335 3.48 -28.36 1.34
CA ILE A 335 4.45 -28.80 0.32
C ILE A 335 5.88 -28.63 0.83
N THR A 336 6.83 -29.27 0.14
CA THR A 336 8.25 -28.93 0.30
C THR A 336 8.61 -27.87 -0.73
N TYR A 337 8.97 -26.67 -0.28
CA TYR A 337 9.43 -25.61 -1.17
C TYR A 337 10.80 -25.99 -1.75
N ARG A 338 10.88 -26.02 -3.07
CA ARG A 338 12.12 -26.21 -3.83
C ARG A 338 12.43 -24.94 -4.62
N LEU A 339 13.63 -24.85 -5.18
CA LEU A 339 14.10 -23.63 -5.85
C LEU A 339 13.85 -23.65 -7.37
N GLY A 340 13.65 -24.82 -7.98
CA GLY A 340 13.75 -25.00 -9.42
C GLY A 340 15.22 -25.06 -9.89
N PRO A 341 15.50 -24.87 -11.19
CA PRO A 341 14.54 -24.50 -12.24
C PRO A 341 13.73 -25.69 -12.77
N GLY A 342 12.50 -25.41 -13.18
CA GLY A 342 11.64 -26.36 -13.87
C GLY A 342 10.97 -27.37 -12.94
N PHE A 343 10.22 -28.28 -13.54
CA PHE A 343 9.39 -29.23 -12.81
C PHE A 343 9.97 -30.65 -12.83
N THR A 344 9.51 -31.48 -11.89
CA THR A 344 9.86 -32.89 -11.73
C THR A 344 8.65 -33.80 -11.91
N GLY A 345 8.86 -35.13 -11.86
CA GLY A 345 7.78 -36.11 -12.01
C GLY A 345 7.03 -36.00 -13.34
N ASP A 346 5.70 -36.07 -13.30
CA ASP A 346 4.82 -36.01 -14.47
C ASP A 346 4.77 -34.62 -15.14
N TRP A 347 5.39 -33.62 -14.51
CA TRP A 347 5.58 -32.27 -15.04
C TRP A 347 6.97 -32.04 -15.61
N SER A 348 7.88 -33.02 -15.54
CA SER A 348 9.23 -32.88 -16.05
C SER A 348 9.25 -32.48 -17.54
N GLY A 349 10.04 -31.44 -17.85
CA GLY A 349 10.15 -30.87 -19.20
C GLY A 349 9.03 -29.91 -19.61
N ARG A 350 7.98 -29.74 -18.78
CA ARG A 350 6.95 -28.72 -18.99
C ARG A 350 7.48 -27.33 -18.65
N LYS A 351 6.89 -26.31 -19.27
CA LYS A 351 7.28 -24.90 -19.10
C LYS A 351 6.10 -24.07 -18.67
N VAL A 352 6.37 -22.98 -17.96
CA VAL A 352 5.37 -21.97 -17.66
C VAL A 352 5.30 -21.00 -18.83
N ALA A 353 4.09 -20.63 -19.21
CA ALA A 353 3.79 -19.55 -20.15
C ALA A 353 3.00 -18.47 -19.41
N LEU A 354 3.51 -17.24 -19.43
CA LEU A 354 2.77 -16.07 -18.99
C LEU A 354 2.07 -15.48 -20.21
N HIS A 355 0.78 -15.20 -20.10
CA HIS A 355 0.04 -14.46 -21.11
C HIS A 355 -0.36 -13.14 -20.49
N VAL A 356 0.27 -12.03 -20.89
CA VAL A 356 -0.05 -10.71 -20.35
C VAL A 356 -0.44 -9.76 -21.46
N TYR A 357 -1.66 -9.21 -21.37
CA TYR A 357 -2.26 -8.36 -22.39
C TYR A 357 -2.71 -7.00 -21.86
N THR A 358 -2.18 -6.60 -20.72
CA THR A 358 -2.43 -5.29 -20.12
C THR A 358 -2.06 -4.16 -21.08
N ASN A 359 -2.88 -3.12 -21.14
CA ASN A 359 -2.63 -1.93 -21.93
C ASN A 359 -2.72 -0.68 -21.06
N THR A 360 -2.10 0.39 -21.53
CA THR A 360 -2.22 1.72 -20.95
C THR A 360 -3.17 2.57 -21.79
N THR A 361 -3.93 3.44 -21.16
CA THR A 361 -4.82 4.36 -21.84
C THR A 361 -5.11 5.58 -20.97
N ILE A 362 -5.10 6.75 -21.58
CA ILE A 362 -5.48 7.97 -20.88
C ILE A 362 -6.98 7.93 -20.59
N ARG A 363 -7.33 8.16 -19.33
CA ARG A 363 -8.71 8.24 -18.84
C ARG A 363 -8.89 9.48 -17.98
N ARG A 364 -10.11 10.00 -18.04
CA ARG A 364 -10.55 11.06 -17.16
C ARG A 364 -10.87 10.45 -15.79
N VAL A 365 -10.24 10.98 -14.76
CA VAL A 365 -10.52 10.69 -13.35
C VAL A 365 -10.98 11.97 -12.65
N TYR A 366 -11.69 11.82 -11.53
CA TYR A 366 -12.20 12.97 -10.78
C TYR A 366 -11.85 12.83 -9.31
N ASN A 367 -11.28 13.88 -8.73
CA ASN A 367 -11.33 14.02 -7.28
C ASN A 367 -12.61 14.76 -6.89
N VAL A 368 -13.23 14.35 -5.79
CA VAL A 368 -14.36 15.09 -5.19
C VAL A 368 -13.83 15.91 -4.03
N VAL A 369 -13.94 17.24 -4.11
CA VAL A 369 -13.44 18.14 -3.06
C VAL A 369 -14.58 19.01 -2.54
N GLY A 370 -14.91 18.84 -1.26
CA GLY A 370 -15.96 19.54 -0.56
C GLY A 370 -15.43 20.42 0.57
N MET A 371 -16.08 21.54 0.87
CA MET A 371 -15.59 22.50 1.88
C MET A 371 -16.71 23.02 2.79
N ILE A 372 -16.39 23.13 4.06
CA ILE A 372 -17.08 24.01 5.02
C ILE A 372 -16.15 25.19 5.29
N LYS A 373 -16.59 26.39 4.91
CA LYS A 373 -15.80 27.61 5.03
C LYS A 373 -15.69 28.04 6.50
N GLY A 374 -14.45 28.29 6.92
CA GLY A 374 -14.14 28.79 8.25
C GLY A 374 -14.67 30.20 8.50
N ARG A 375 -15.08 30.49 9.74
CA ARG A 375 -15.64 31.80 10.11
C ARG A 375 -14.60 32.90 10.36
N LEU A 376 -13.36 32.54 10.70
CA LEU A 376 -12.29 33.50 11.03
C LEU A 376 -11.09 33.36 10.08
N GLU A 377 -10.52 32.17 9.99
CA GLU A 377 -9.34 31.86 9.17
C GLU A 377 -9.77 31.04 7.95
N SER A 378 -10.62 31.62 7.09
CA SER A 378 -11.20 30.90 5.95
C SER A 378 -10.18 30.45 4.89
N ASP A 379 -8.98 31.02 4.94
CA ASP A 379 -7.81 30.70 4.11
C ASP A 379 -6.84 29.72 4.81
N ARG A 380 -7.29 29.01 5.85
CA ARG A 380 -6.55 27.90 6.47
C ARG A 380 -7.37 26.63 6.38
N TYR A 381 -6.74 25.54 5.95
CA TYR A 381 -7.43 24.30 5.60
C TYR A 381 -7.02 23.17 6.53
N VAL A 382 -8.00 22.49 7.12
CA VAL A 382 -7.83 21.16 7.71
C VAL A 382 -8.52 20.19 6.76
N MET A 383 -7.74 19.32 6.12
CA MET A 383 -8.25 18.41 5.11
C MET A 383 -8.35 17.00 5.66
N LEU A 384 -9.51 16.37 5.49
CA LEU A 384 -9.72 14.93 5.63
C LEU A 384 -9.80 14.33 4.24
N GLY A 385 -8.87 13.43 3.92
CA GLY A 385 -8.80 12.74 2.63
C GLY A 385 -9.00 11.23 2.78
N ASN A 386 -9.69 10.65 1.81
CA ASN A 386 -9.80 9.21 1.57
C ASN A 386 -9.80 9.00 0.04
N HIS A 387 -9.51 7.81 -0.47
CA HIS A 387 -9.79 7.54 -1.88
C HIS A 387 -11.13 6.85 -2.02
N TYR A 388 -11.66 6.78 -3.24
CA TYR A 388 -12.96 6.16 -3.45
C TYR A 388 -12.97 5.17 -4.61
N ASP A 389 -11.97 5.19 -5.49
CA ASP A 389 -11.79 4.12 -6.48
C ASP A 389 -11.33 2.83 -5.80
N SER A 390 -11.67 1.69 -6.39
CA SER A 390 -11.21 0.39 -5.90
C SER A 390 -11.03 -0.63 -7.02
N TRP A 391 -10.26 -1.70 -6.79
CA TRP A 391 -10.09 -2.76 -7.79
C TRP A 391 -11.37 -3.50 -8.19
N VAL A 392 -12.30 -3.67 -7.25
CA VAL A 392 -13.59 -4.36 -7.43
C VAL A 392 -14.66 -3.58 -6.65
N GLN A 393 -15.42 -4.17 -5.71
CA GLN A 393 -16.38 -3.42 -4.89
C GLN A 393 -15.73 -2.59 -3.77
N GLY A 394 -14.50 -2.93 -3.37
CA GLY A 394 -13.72 -2.14 -2.42
C GLY A 394 -14.36 -1.92 -1.06
N ALA A 395 -15.12 -2.89 -0.53
CA ALA A 395 -15.90 -2.69 0.69
C ALA A 395 -15.05 -2.25 1.90
N ILE A 396 -13.82 -2.75 2.00
CA ILE A 396 -12.85 -2.30 3.00
C ILE A 396 -12.06 -1.13 2.41
N ASP A 397 -11.26 -1.43 1.39
CA ASP A 397 -10.37 -0.53 0.66
C ASP A 397 -11.06 0.01 -0.62
N ASP A 398 -11.53 1.28 -0.66
CA ASP A 398 -11.60 2.26 0.44
C ASP A 398 -13.03 2.76 0.70
N THR A 399 -14.01 1.91 0.38
CA THR A 399 -15.42 2.24 0.56
C THR A 399 -15.79 2.37 2.04
N SER A 400 -15.07 1.68 2.93
CA SER A 400 -15.29 1.79 4.38
C SER A 400 -15.10 3.24 4.87
N SER A 401 -14.08 3.92 4.37
CA SER A 401 -13.82 5.32 4.75
C SER A 401 -14.60 6.31 3.95
N THR A 402 -14.89 6.01 2.69
CA THR A 402 -15.87 6.80 1.94
C THR A 402 -17.23 6.83 2.68
N ALA A 403 -17.64 5.71 3.29
CA ALA A 403 -18.86 5.63 4.10
C ALA A 403 -18.78 6.45 5.39
N ILE A 404 -17.63 6.44 6.08
CA ILE A 404 -17.38 7.26 7.27
C ILE A 404 -17.36 8.76 6.89
N SER A 405 -16.73 9.13 5.79
CA SER A 405 -16.65 10.49 5.25
C SER A 405 -18.05 11.06 4.95
N LEU A 406 -18.95 10.24 4.39
CA LEU A 406 -20.37 10.62 4.22
C LEU A 406 -21.09 10.88 5.55
N GLU A 407 -20.80 10.12 6.61
CA GLU A 407 -21.42 10.34 7.91
C GLU A 407 -20.83 11.58 8.61
N LEU A 408 -19.51 11.77 8.54
CA LEU A 408 -18.87 12.97 9.07
C LEU A 408 -19.41 14.23 8.39
N THR A 409 -19.47 14.26 7.06
CA THR A 409 -20.02 15.42 6.34
C THR A 409 -21.49 15.69 6.71
N ARG A 410 -22.30 14.66 7.00
CA ARG A 410 -23.67 14.81 7.50
C ARG A 410 -23.71 15.48 8.87
N VAL A 411 -22.87 15.04 9.81
CA VAL A 411 -22.80 15.60 11.16
C VAL A 411 -22.30 17.05 11.13
N PHE A 412 -21.17 17.31 10.45
CA PHE A 412 -20.60 18.65 10.33
C PHE A 412 -21.53 19.61 9.59
N GLY A 413 -22.15 19.18 8.48
CA GLY A 413 -23.10 20.02 7.76
C GLY A 413 -24.44 20.19 8.49
N GLY A 414 -24.79 19.28 9.41
CA GLY A 414 -25.87 19.45 10.37
C GLY A 414 -25.61 20.62 11.32
N LEU A 415 -24.42 20.69 11.92
CA LEU A 415 -24.00 21.80 12.78
C LEU A 415 -24.06 23.16 12.05
N VAL A 416 -23.64 23.18 10.78
CA VAL A 416 -23.68 24.40 9.94
C VAL A 416 -25.12 24.85 9.68
N ARG A 417 -26.01 23.92 9.35
CA ARG A 417 -27.39 24.26 8.92
C ARG A 417 -28.36 24.46 10.08
N ASN A 418 -28.23 23.68 11.14
CA ASN A 418 -29.21 23.61 12.22
C ASN A 418 -28.78 24.40 13.45
N ASP A 419 -27.48 24.42 13.76
CA ASP A 419 -26.95 24.96 15.02
C ASP A 419 -26.19 26.29 14.82
N ASN A 420 -26.18 26.82 13.59
CA ASN A 420 -25.48 28.04 13.19
C ASN A 420 -23.99 28.05 13.60
N TRP A 421 -23.40 26.86 13.71
CA TRP A 421 -22.00 26.69 14.05
C TRP A 421 -21.14 26.71 12.80
N ARG A 422 -19.94 27.31 12.89
CA ARG A 422 -18.93 27.24 11.83
C ARG A 422 -17.55 27.04 12.44
N PRO A 423 -16.70 26.21 11.81
CA PRO A 423 -15.34 25.99 12.30
C PRO A 423 -14.53 27.29 12.18
N ARG A 424 -13.54 27.46 13.04
CA ARG A 424 -12.63 28.63 12.98
C ARG A 424 -11.90 28.70 11.64
N ARG A 425 -11.35 27.56 11.21
CA ARG A 425 -10.65 27.32 9.93
C ARG A 425 -11.56 26.55 8.98
N SER A 426 -11.26 26.59 7.69
CA SER A 426 -12.03 25.83 6.71
C SER A 426 -11.72 24.33 6.85
N ILE A 427 -12.78 23.50 6.86
CA ILE A 427 -12.67 22.04 6.84
C ILE A 427 -12.88 21.61 5.38
N VAL A 428 -11.96 20.80 4.87
CA VAL A 428 -12.00 20.28 3.49
C VAL A 428 -12.13 18.77 3.56
N PHE A 429 -13.08 18.23 2.81
CA PHE A 429 -13.23 16.79 2.59
C PHE A 429 -12.78 16.49 1.16
N ALA A 430 -11.95 15.47 0.99
CA ALA A 430 -11.47 15.05 -0.30
C ALA A 430 -11.65 13.54 -0.49
N ALA A 431 -12.26 13.17 -1.61
CA ALA A 431 -12.32 11.80 -2.08
C ALA A 431 -11.44 11.73 -3.35
N TRP A 432 -10.30 11.07 -3.25
CA TRP A 432 -9.32 10.95 -4.33
C TRP A 432 -9.70 9.85 -5.31
N GLY A 433 -9.59 10.11 -6.61
CA GLY A 433 -9.70 9.09 -7.63
C GLY A 433 -8.33 8.54 -8.03
N ALA A 434 -8.32 7.32 -8.58
CA ALA A 434 -7.13 6.63 -9.07
C ALA A 434 -6.00 6.47 -8.03
N GLU A 435 -6.34 6.26 -6.76
CA GLU A 435 -5.36 5.91 -5.73
C GLU A 435 -4.73 4.54 -6.02
N GLU A 436 -5.56 3.56 -6.39
CA GLU A 436 -5.13 2.16 -6.56
C GLU A 436 -4.07 2.02 -7.67
N PHE A 437 -4.07 3.00 -8.57
CA PHE A 437 -3.14 3.14 -9.68
C PHE A 437 -1.84 3.88 -9.31
N ALA A 438 -1.53 4.00 -8.01
CA ALA A 438 -0.38 4.67 -7.40
C ALA A 438 -0.58 6.17 -7.09
N LEU A 439 -1.59 6.47 -6.27
CA LEU A 439 -1.88 7.77 -5.64
C LEU A 439 -2.24 8.88 -6.63
N LEU A 440 -2.60 8.55 -7.86
CA LEU A 440 -2.56 9.46 -9.00
C LEU A 440 -3.38 10.71 -8.75
N GLY A 441 -4.68 10.59 -8.46
CA GLY A 441 -5.54 11.77 -8.28
C GLY A 441 -5.09 12.69 -7.14
N SER A 442 -4.61 12.15 -6.02
CA SER A 442 -4.13 12.96 -4.90
C SER A 442 -2.83 13.71 -5.25
N ILE A 443 -1.92 13.08 -5.99
CA ILE A 443 -0.68 13.70 -6.46
C ILE A 443 -0.98 14.81 -7.46
N GLU A 444 -1.83 14.56 -8.46
CA GLU A 444 -2.23 15.59 -9.44
C GLU A 444 -2.85 16.81 -8.74
N TYR A 445 -3.63 16.58 -7.67
CA TYR A 445 -4.17 17.66 -6.85
C TYR A 445 -3.11 18.45 -6.09
N VAL A 446 -2.13 17.76 -5.51
CA VAL A 446 -1.00 18.43 -4.85
C VAL A 446 -0.20 19.25 -5.86
N GLU A 447 0.08 18.70 -7.03
CA GLU A 447 0.81 19.41 -8.10
C GLU A 447 0.05 20.64 -8.59
N GLN A 448 -1.27 20.53 -8.78
CA GLN A 448 -2.10 21.66 -9.21
C GLN A 448 -2.16 22.79 -8.15
N PHE A 449 -2.25 22.43 -6.87
CA PHE A 449 -2.50 23.39 -5.78
C PHE A 449 -1.33 23.54 -4.82
N THR A 450 -0.10 23.22 -5.26
CA THR A 450 1.11 23.18 -4.43
C THR A 450 1.30 24.44 -3.58
N ASP A 451 1.19 25.63 -4.17
CA ASP A 451 1.41 26.89 -3.45
C ASP A 451 0.34 27.13 -2.38
N ILE A 452 -0.92 26.79 -2.68
CA ILE A 452 -2.03 26.92 -1.73
C ILE A 452 -1.84 25.94 -0.58
N ILE A 453 -1.51 24.67 -0.88
CA ILE A 453 -1.32 23.64 0.12
C ILE A 453 -0.14 24.01 1.04
N LYS A 454 1.01 24.41 0.49
CA LYS A 454 2.19 24.80 1.27
C LYS A 454 1.92 25.98 2.22
N GLU A 455 1.19 26.98 1.75
CA GLU A 455 1.00 28.23 2.52
C GLU A 455 -0.21 28.17 3.47
N ARG A 456 -1.19 27.28 3.22
CA ARG A 456 -2.51 27.35 3.88
C ARG A 456 -3.00 26.04 4.51
N MET A 457 -2.44 24.89 4.14
CA MET A 457 -2.82 23.62 4.75
C MET A 457 -2.26 23.57 6.18
N VAL A 458 -3.15 23.39 7.15
CA VAL A 458 -2.77 23.19 8.56
C VAL A 458 -2.43 21.73 8.82
N ALA A 459 -3.26 20.84 8.32
CA ALA A 459 -3.08 19.40 8.45
C ALA A 459 -3.83 18.66 7.33
N TYR A 460 -3.24 17.55 6.90
CA TYR A 460 -3.90 16.51 6.12
C TYR A 460 -4.08 15.29 7.03
N ILE A 461 -5.33 14.85 7.18
CA ILE A 461 -5.71 13.66 7.91
C ILE A 461 -6.13 12.64 6.85
N ASN A 462 -5.39 11.55 6.75
CA ASN A 462 -5.74 10.46 5.86
C ASN A 462 -6.64 9.47 6.59
N MET A 463 -7.68 9.05 5.90
CA MET A 463 -8.56 7.96 6.31
C MET A 463 -8.80 7.12 5.06
N ASP A 464 -7.78 6.38 4.64
CA ASP A 464 -7.88 5.20 3.77
C ASP A 464 -8.60 4.10 4.59
N ILE A 465 -8.30 2.81 4.53
CA ILE A 465 -9.04 1.75 5.26
C ILE A 465 -9.50 2.15 6.69
N GLY A 466 -10.81 2.39 6.84
CA GLY A 466 -11.40 2.93 8.07
C GLY A 466 -11.58 1.90 9.17
N VAL A 467 -11.58 0.62 8.78
CA VAL A 467 -11.58 -0.54 9.68
C VAL A 467 -10.67 -1.61 9.09
N SER A 468 -9.52 -1.82 9.72
CA SER A 468 -8.67 -2.99 9.52
C SER A 468 -8.65 -3.83 10.80
N ASP A 469 -8.25 -5.09 10.65
CA ASP A 469 -7.86 -6.01 11.73
C ASP A 469 -6.58 -5.56 12.47
#